data_AF-A0A7J6QBV5-F1
#
_entry.id   AF-A0A7J6QBV5-F1
#
_cell.length_a   1.000
_cell.length_b   1.000
_cell.length_c   1.000
_cell.angle_alpha   90.00
_cell.angle_beta   90.00
_cell.angle_gamma   90.00
#
_symmetry.space_group_name_H-M   'P 1'
#
loop_
_entity.id
_entity.type
_entity.pdbx_description
1 polymer ?
#
loop_
_entity_poly.entity_id
_entity_poly.type
_entity_poly.pdbx_seq_one_letter_code
_entity_poly.pdbx_strand_id
1 'polypeptide(L)'
;MNHILPIIMWQSWLKSLAALVGYILASYYAAYWPAFACWITAAFMIRNKTLKGYDRFMANKSMTSGLDKSGKLVLLEVEEAADDDVEQQEFGGLIKTFTRMSPGWVKEMAAGFQPTVKTIVDGVALARNIILWKHELSKKAFYGLLAGGVVLCFLPFWILVMAAGAGVLLANSPIKGLSIGFAKYAARWVLWHISSLTLCNTVRLKAHPTVLRKGKIRKFFELGKIWGRKIFGKNFFSR
;
A
#
# COMPACT_ATOMS: atom_id res chain seq x y z
N MET A 1 -1.27 -38.11 -15.11
CA MET A 1 -1.34 -38.76 -13.77
C MET A 1 -0.45 -40.00 -13.63
N ASN A 2 -0.12 -40.73 -14.70
CA ASN A 2 0.67 -41.97 -14.65
C ASN A 2 2.13 -41.83 -14.15
N HIS A 3 2.70 -40.61 -14.11
CA HIS A 3 4.05 -40.38 -13.62
C HIS A 3 4.14 -40.08 -12.11
N ILE A 4 3.03 -39.71 -11.46
CA ILE A 4 3.02 -39.25 -10.05
C ILE A 4 2.74 -40.42 -9.09
N LEU A 5 1.85 -41.34 -9.49
CA LEU A 5 1.49 -42.52 -8.72
C LEU A 5 2.69 -43.41 -8.31
N PRO A 6 3.62 -43.79 -9.20
CA PRO A 6 4.74 -44.68 -8.82
C PRO A 6 5.74 -44.02 -7.84
N ILE A 7 5.79 -42.68 -7.79
CA ILE A 7 6.61 -41.93 -6.84
C ILE A 7 6.00 -42.00 -5.44
N ILE A 8 4.67 -41.91 -5.35
CA ILE A 8 3.93 -42.02 -4.08
C ILE A 8 3.93 -43.46 -3.56
N MET A 9 3.83 -44.45 -4.44
CA MET A 9 3.81 -45.88 -4.07
C MET A 9 5.19 -46.48 -3.76
N TRP A 10 6.26 -45.68 -3.68
CA TRP A 10 7.61 -46.14 -3.28
C TRP A 10 8.19 -47.26 -4.16
N GLN A 11 7.71 -47.41 -5.40
CA GLN A 11 8.16 -48.48 -6.30
C GLN A 11 9.64 -48.33 -6.70
N SER A 12 10.21 -47.12 -6.55
CA SER A 12 11.63 -46.84 -6.74
C SER A 12 12.15 -45.95 -5.61
N TRP A 13 12.80 -46.56 -4.62
CA TRP A 13 13.24 -45.88 -3.38
C TRP A 13 14.09 -44.63 -3.64
N LEU A 14 14.99 -44.66 -4.64
CA LEU A 14 15.82 -43.51 -5.02
C LEU A 14 15.01 -42.31 -5.54
N LYS A 15 13.98 -42.53 -6.35
CA LYS A 15 13.15 -41.45 -6.90
C LYS A 15 12.26 -40.85 -5.81
N SER A 16 11.73 -41.69 -4.91
CA SER A 16 10.95 -41.23 -3.76
C SER A 16 11.82 -40.43 -2.77
N LEU A 17 13.06 -40.86 -2.53
CA LEU A 17 14.01 -40.12 -1.68
C LEU A 17 14.40 -38.76 -2.30
N ALA A 18 14.71 -38.73 -3.60
CA ALA A 18 14.99 -37.48 -4.31
C ALA A 18 13.79 -36.51 -4.32
N ALA A 19 12.57 -37.03 -4.51
CA ALA A 19 11.35 -36.23 -4.43
C ALA A 19 11.11 -35.68 -3.02
N LEU A 20 11.39 -36.47 -1.97
CA LEU A 20 11.28 -36.04 -0.58
C LEU A 20 12.30 -34.94 -0.24
N VAL A 21 13.56 -35.09 -0.66
CA VAL A 21 14.59 -34.05 -0.51
C VAL A 21 14.19 -32.78 -1.27
N GLY A 22 13.70 -32.92 -2.50
CA GLY A 22 13.17 -31.80 -3.30
C GLY A 22 12.00 -31.09 -2.62
N TYR A 23 11.09 -31.83 -2.00
CA TYR A 23 9.97 -31.28 -1.24
C TYR A 23 10.41 -30.56 0.04
N ILE A 24 11.39 -31.11 0.79
CA ILE A 24 11.96 -30.45 1.96
C ILE A 24 12.65 -29.15 1.55
N LEU A 25 13.44 -29.17 0.48
CA LEU A 25 14.08 -27.96 -0.06
C LEU A 25 13.05 -26.94 -0.54
N ALA A 26 12.01 -27.37 -1.27
CA ALA A 26 10.96 -26.49 -1.77
C ALA A 26 10.10 -25.89 -0.64
N SER A 27 9.78 -26.66 0.39
CA SER A 27 9.03 -26.19 1.57
C SER A 27 9.86 -25.24 2.43
N TYR A 28 11.16 -25.51 2.59
CA TYR A 28 12.08 -24.59 3.24
C TYR A 28 12.22 -23.29 2.43
N TYR A 29 12.37 -23.39 1.12
CA TYR A 29 12.43 -22.22 0.24
C TYR A 29 11.11 -21.43 0.29
N ALA A 30 9.96 -22.09 0.30
CA ALA A 30 8.66 -21.45 0.45
C ALA A 30 8.46 -20.76 1.82
N ALA A 31 9.23 -21.13 2.84
CA ALA A 31 9.20 -20.44 4.13
C ALA A 31 10.07 -19.17 4.16
N TYR A 32 11.17 -19.12 3.40
CA TYR A 32 12.18 -18.04 3.45
C TYR A 32 12.33 -17.24 2.15
N TRP A 33 11.56 -17.55 1.10
CA TRP A 33 11.60 -16.81 -0.17
C TRP A 33 11.43 -15.29 -0.04
N PRO A 34 10.66 -14.70 0.92
CA PRO A 34 10.54 -13.25 0.99
C PRO A 34 11.80 -12.60 1.53
N ALA A 35 12.47 -13.24 2.50
CA ALA A 35 13.78 -12.79 2.98
C ALA A 35 14.78 -12.80 1.81
N PHE A 36 14.82 -13.90 1.06
CA PHE A 36 15.68 -14.05 -0.10
C PHE A 36 15.38 -12.99 -1.19
N ALA A 37 14.09 -12.72 -1.47
CA ALA A 37 13.68 -11.68 -2.40
C ALA A 37 14.14 -10.28 -1.97
N CYS A 38 14.07 -9.95 -0.68
CA CYS A 38 14.60 -8.70 -0.13
C CYS A 38 16.11 -8.59 -0.37
N TRP A 39 16.87 -9.67 -0.09
CA TRP A 39 18.31 -9.70 -0.31
C TRP A 39 18.69 -9.57 -1.79
N ILE A 40 18.00 -10.28 -2.68
CA ILE A 40 18.22 -10.15 -4.14
C ILE A 40 17.95 -8.73 -4.59
N THR A 41 16.85 -8.13 -4.13
CA THR A 41 16.47 -6.77 -4.54
C THR A 41 17.51 -5.76 -4.06
N ALA A 42 17.99 -5.89 -2.82
CA ALA A 42 19.07 -5.06 -2.29
C ALA A 42 20.37 -5.24 -3.09
N ALA A 43 20.75 -6.47 -3.43
CA ALA A 43 21.93 -6.74 -4.26
C ALA A 43 21.79 -6.11 -5.67
N PHE A 44 20.61 -6.22 -6.28
CA PHE A 44 20.32 -5.60 -7.57
C PHE A 44 20.40 -4.06 -7.51
N MET A 45 19.89 -3.45 -6.43
CA MET A 45 20.04 -2.01 -6.19
C MET A 45 21.51 -1.59 -6.06
N ILE A 46 22.36 -2.38 -5.39
CA ILE A 46 23.80 -2.10 -5.30
C ILE A 46 24.44 -2.20 -6.69
N ARG A 47 24.15 -3.27 -7.44
CA ARG A 47 24.68 -3.47 -8.79
C ARG A 47 24.36 -2.29 -9.70
N ASN A 48 23.09 -1.85 -9.73
CA ASN A 48 22.69 -0.70 -10.56
C ASN A 48 23.39 0.59 -10.14
N LYS A 49 23.59 0.80 -8.84
CA LYS A 49 24.36 1.94 -8.34
C LYS A 49 25.82 1.88 -8.77
N THR A 50 26.45 0.70 -8.75
CA THR A 50 27.84 0.53 -9.21
C THR A 50 27.99 0.73 -10.70
N LEU A 51 27.05 0.26 -11.52
CA LEU A 51 27.06 0.45 -12.98
C LEU A 51 26.92 1.93 -13.33
N LYS A 52 25.96 2.65 -12.73
CA LYS A 52 25.83 4.10 -12.93
C LYS A 52 27.09 4.88 -12.52
N GLY A 53 27.75 4.47 -11.45
CA GLY A 53 29.03 5.06 -11.04
C GLY A 53 30.15 4.82 -12.06
N TYR A 54 30.19 3.62 -12.63
CA TYR A 54 31.15 3.26 -13.68
C TYR A 54 30.90 4.03 -14.98
N ASP A 55 29.65 4.15 -15.41
CA ASP A 55 29.30 4.91 -16.62
C ASP A 55 29.68 6.39 -16.49
N ARG A 56 29.43 7.01 -15.32
CA ARG A 56 29.88 8.38 -15.03
C ARG A 56 31.40 8.52 -15.04
N PHE A 57 32.11 7.53 -14.52
CA PHE A 57 33.56 7.51 -14.55
C PHE A 57 34.09 7.40 -15.99
N MET A 58 33.50 6.53 -16.81
CA MET A 58 33.86 6.36 -18.22
C MET A 58 33.51 7.60 -19.06
N ALA A 59 32.36 8.23 -18.81
CA ALA A 59 31.97 9.49 -19.44
C ALA A 59 32.92 10.64 -19.09
N ASN A 60 33.33 10.77 -17.82
CA ASN A 60 34.34 11.75 -17.42
C ASN A 60 35.69 11.48 -18.08
N LYS A 61 36.09 10.22 -18.24
CA LYS A 61 37.33 9.84 -18.90
C LYS A 61 37.30 10.12 -20.41
N SER A 62 36.16 9.94 -21.08
CA SER A 62 36.01 10.26 -22.51
C SER A 62 35.95 11.76 -22.78
N MET A 63 35.38 12.55 -21.86
CA MET A 63 35.39 14.02 -21.95
C MET A 63 36.78 14.64 -21.75
N THR A 64 37.71 13.95 -21.08
CA THR A 64 39.10 14.42 -20.96
C THR A 64 39.96 14.25 -22.22
N SER A 65 39.43 13.66 -23.31
CA SER A 65 40.18 13.48 -24.57
C SER A 65 39.63 14.22 -25.80
N GLY A 66 38.56 15.02 -25.66
CA GLY A 66 37.97 15.78 -26.77
C GLY A 66 38.33 17.26 -26.74
N LEU A 67 39.60 17.61 -26.98
CA LEU A 67 40.01 19.00 -27.18
C LEU A 67 39.68 19.38 -28.62
N ASP A 68 38.51 20.00 -28.82
CA ASP A 68 38.14 20.51 -30.13
C ASP A 68 39.14 21.60 -30.56
N LYS A 69 39.47 21.71 -31.85
CA LYS A 69 40.53 22.60 -32.38
C LYS A 69 40.32 24.10 -32.06
N SER A 70 39.18 24.48 -31.45
CA SER A 70 38.85 25.84 -31.02
C SER A 70 39.03 26.11 -29.51
N GLY A 71 39.42 25.10 -28.70
CA GLY A 71 39.65 25.27 -27.26
C GLY A 71 38.41 25.60 -26.42
N LYS A 72 37.20 25.50 -26.99
CA LYS A 72 35.95 25.82 -26.29
C LYS A 72 35.32 24.56 -25.70
N LEU A 73 35.24 24.52 -24.38
CA LEU A 73 34.70 23.41 -23.60
C LEU A 73 33.17 23.42 -23.73
N VAL A 74 32.63 22.63 -24.66
CA VAL A 74 31.18 22.41 -24.79
C VAL A 74 30.82 21.31 -23.80
N LEU A 75 30.25 21.73 -22.66
CA LEU A 75 29.69 20.86 -21.65
C LEU A 75 28.36 20.32 -22.21
N LEU A 76 28.43 19.20 -22.95
CA LEU A 76 27.24 18.46 -23.36
C LEU A 76 26.70 17.75 -22.12
N GLU A 77 25.71 18.36 -21.47
CA GLU A 77 24.80 17.67 -20.55
C GLU A 77 24.19 16.50 -21.32
N VAL A 78 24.72 15.30 -21.08
CA VAL A 78 24.16 14.06 -21.62
C VAL A 78 22.79 13.88 -20.95
N GLU A 79 21.73 14.09 -21.74
CA GLU A 79 20.34 13.81 -21.39
C GLU A 79 20.20 12.36 -20.87
N GLU A 80 20.17 12.19 -19.54
CA GLU A 80 19.66 10.95 -18.88
C GLU A 80 18.14 10.76 -19.13
N ALA A 81 17.49 11.65 -19.90
CA ALA A 81 16.05 11.65 -20.18
C ALA A 81 15.63 10.72 -21.33
N ALA A 82 16.53 10.40 -22.28
CA ALA A 82 16.15 9.70 -23.51
C ALA A 82 15.81 8.20 -23.32
N ASP A 83 16.31 7.56 -22.27
CA ASP A 83 16.18 6.10 -22.08
C ASP A 83 14.81 5.69 -21.49
N ASP A 84 14.14 6.60 -20.76
CA ASP A 84 12.82 6.31 -20.18
C ASP A 84 11.68 6.36 -21.21
N ASP A 85 11.81 7.19 -22.25
CA ASP A 85 10.79 7.31 -23.31
C ASP A 85 10.77 6.09 -24.23
N VAL A 86 11.93 5.47 -24.48
CA VAL A 86 12.05 4.29 -25.34
C VAL A 86 11.42 3.06 -24.68
N GLU A 87 11.70 2.80 -23.40
CA GLU A 87 11.12 1.64 -22.69
C GLU A 87 9.60 1.77 -22.43
N GLN A 88 9.09 3.00 -22.17
CA GLN A 88 7.64 3.20 -22.03
C GLN A 88 6.90 2.94 -23.36
N GLN A 89 7.54 3.22 -24.49
CA GLN A 89 7.00 2.89 -25.81
C GLN A 89 6.86 1.38 -26.02
N GLU A 90 7.83 0.58 -25.57
CA GLU A 90 7.82 -0.88 -25.72
C GLU A 90 6.71 -1.55 -24.90
N PHE A 91 6.53 -1.14 -23.64
CA PHE A 91 5.43 -1.64 -22.80
C PHE A 91 4.06 -1.23 -23.34
N GLY A 92 3.93 0.00 -23.85
CA GLY A 92 2.70 0.46 -24.51
C GLY A 92 2.36 -0.36 -25.75
N GLY A 93 3.37 -0.74 -26.54
CA GLY A 93 3.22 -1.62 -27.70
C GLY A 93 2.76 -3.03 -27.34
N LEU A 94 3.36 -3.63 -26.30
CA LEU A 94 2.98 -4.96 -25.79
C LEU A 94 1.53 -5.00 -25.28
N ILE A 95 1.14 -4.00 -24.48
CA ILE A 95 -0.23 -3.90 -23.96
C ILE A 95 -1.24 -3.72 -25.09
N LYS A 96 -0.92 -2.91 -26.10
CA LYS A 96 -1.78 -2.68 -27.29
C LYS A 96 -1.93 -3.95 -28.15
N THR A 97 -0.88 -4.74 -28.24
CA THR A 97 -0.89 -6.02 -28.97
C THR A 97 -1.71 -7.07 -28.21
N PHE A 98 -1.54 -7.14 -26.89
CA PHE A 98 -2.30 -8.04 -26.02
C PHE A 98 -3.80 -7.70 -26.00
N THR A 99 -4.16 -6.41 -25.89
CA THR A 99 -5.56 -5.97 -25.94
C THR A 99 -6.19 -6.25 -27.30
N ARG A 100 -5.44 -6.18 -28.41
CA ARG A 100 -5.96 -6.57 -29.74
C ARG A 100 -6.27 -8.06 -29.85
N MET A 101 -5.44 -8.93 -29.27
CA MET A 101 -5.63 -10.38 -29.33
C MET A 101 -6.61 -10.92 -28.28
N SER A 102 -6.96 -10.13 -27.26
CA SER A 102 -7.86 -10.59 -26.21
C SER A 102 -9.32 -10.75 -26.68
N PRO A 103 -10.01 -11.86 -26.33
CA PRO A 103 -11.42 -12.07 -26.65
C PRO A 103 -12.33 -11.04 -25.94
N GLY A 104 -13.51 -10.77 -26.50
CA GLY A 104 -14.38 -9.65 -26.10
C GLY A 104 -14.74 -9.61 -24.61
N TRP A 105 -14.98 -10.77 -23.99
CA TRP A 105 -15.29 -10.87 -22.55
C TRP A 105 -14.12 -10.43 -21.64
N VAL A 106 -12.86 -10.57 -22.09
CA VAL A 106 -11.68 -10.10 -21.35
C VAL A 106 -11.58 -8.58 -21.42
N LYS A 107 -12.01 -7.96 -22.53
CA LYS A 107 -12.01 -6.50 -22.68
C LYS A 107 -12.99 -5.82 -21.74
N GLU A 108 -14.17 -6.41 -21.54
CA GLU A 108 -15.17 -5.91 -20.59
C GLU A 108 -14.69 -6.04 -19.14
N MET A 109 -14.07 -7.17 -18.78
CA MET A 109 -13.41 -7.29 -17.47
C MET A 109 -12.25 -6.30 -17.31
N ALA A 110 -11.42 -6.13 -18.34
CA ALA A 110 -10.30 -5.20 -18.30
C ALA A 110 -10.75 -3.74 -18.15
N ALA A 111 -11.89 -3.36 -18.74
CA ALA A 111 -12.49 -2.04 -18.55
C ALA A 111 -12.89 -1.81 -17.07
N GLY A 112 -13.45 -2.83 -16.40
CA GLY A 112 -13.75 -2.77 -14.97
C GLY A 112 -12.50 -2.71 -14.08
N PHE A 113 -11.41 -3.36 -14.48
CA PHE A 113 -10.14 -3.36 -13.75
C PHE A 113 -9.20 -2.22 -14.11
N GLN A 114 -9.54 -1.38 -15.10
CA GLN A 114 -8.70 -0.28 -15.56
C GLN A 114 -8.16 0.63 -14.42
N PRO A 115 -8.95 1.06 -13.41
CA PRO A 115 -8.40 1.85 -12.32
C PRO A 115 -7.40 1.05 -11.47
N THR A 116 -7.70 -0.22 -11.19
CA THR A 116 -6.83 -1.09 -10.39
C THR A 116 -5.51 -1.37 -11.11
N VAL A 117 -5.58 -1.71 -12.40
CA VAL A 117 -4.39 -1.94 -13.23
C VAL A 117 -3.53 -0.68 -13.30
N LYS A 118 -4.14 0.50 -13.46
CA LYS A 118 -3.41 1.76 -13.44
C LYS A 118 -2.65 1.96 -12.12
N THR A 119 -3.30 1.74 -10.98
CA THR A 119 -2.61 1.85 -9.68
C THR A 119 -1.46 0.84 -9.52
N ILE A 120 -1.59 -0.35 -10.08
CA ILE A 120 -0.52 -1.36 -10.07
C ILE A 120 0.64 -0.89 -10.96
N VAL A 121 0.36 -0.43 -12.17
CA VAL A 121 1.39 0.07 -13.10
C VAL A 121 2.13 1.26 -12.51
N ASP A 122 1.41 2.22 -11.93
CA ASP A 122 2.00 3.37 -11.24
C ASP A 122 2.88 2.91 -10.05
N GLY A 123 2.41 1.91 -9.31
CA GLY A 123 3.17 1.30 -8.22
C GLY A 123 4.44 0.58 -8.68
N VAL A 124 4.37 -0.16 -9.78
CA VAL A 124 5.53 -0.86 -10.39
C VAL A 124 6.52 0.16 -10.95
N ALA A 125 6.06 1.22 -11.61
CA ALA A 125 6.91 2.30 -12.10
C ALA A 125 7.64 3.00 -10.94
N LEU A 126 6.93 3.27 -9.84
CA LEU A 126 7.52 3.82 -8.63
C LEU A 126 8.57 2.86 -8.04
N ALA A 127 8.26 1.57 -7.94
CA ALA A 127 9.19 0.55 -7.46
C ALA A 127 10.46 0.47 -8.34
N ARG A 128 10.31 0.50 -9.67
CA ARG A 128 11.43 0.56 -10.63
C ARG A 128 12.28 1.80 -10.40
N ASN A 129 11.68 2.97 -10.25
CA ASN A 129 12.39 4.24 -10.01
C ASN A 129 13.17 4.22 -8.68
N ILE A 130 12.62 3.56 -7.66
CA ILE A 130 13.32 3.30 -6.39
C ILE A 130 14.52 2.37 -6.62
N ILE A 131 14.32 1.24 -7.31
CA ILE A 131 15.37 0.23 -7.58
C ILE A 131 16.52 0.82 -8.40
N LEU A 132 16.22 1.70 -9.36
CA LEU A 132 17.18 2.37 -10.22
C LEU A 132 17.87 3.58 -9.55
N TRP A 133 17.63 3.83 -8.25
CA TRP A 133 18.18 4.98 -7.51
C TRP A 133 17.83 6.35 -8.11
N LYS A 134 16.77 6.46 -8.94
CA LYS A 134 16.30 7.74 -9.49
C LYS A 134 15.54 8.55 -8.44
N HIS A 135 14.85 7.87 -7.53
CA HIS A 135 14.03 8.52 -6.50
C HIS A 135 14.82 8.79 -5.21
N GLU A 136 14.55 9.91 -4.51
CA GLU A 136 15.20 10.26 -3.23
C GLU A 136 14.95 9.23 -2.12
N LEU A 137 13.80 8.54 -2.18
CA LEU A 137 13.45 7.46 -1.25
C LEU A 137 14.28 6.18 -1.45
N SER A 138 15.07 6.06 -2.52
CA SER A 138 15.90 4.88 -2.81
C SER A 138 16.82 4.49 -1.65
N LYS A 139 17.47 5.47 -1.01
CA LYS A 139 18.30 5.25 0.19
C LYS A 139 17.51 4.62 1.33
N LYS A 140 16.34 5.20 1.64
CA LYS A 140 15.48 4.72 2.73
C LYS A 140 14.92 3.34 2.44
N ALA A 141 14.49 3.11 1.20
CA ALA A 141 13.99 1.82 0.73
C ALA A 141 15.08 0.73 0.81
N PHE A 142 16.32 1.04 0.45
CA PHE A 142 17.44 0.12 0.55
C PHE A 142 17.73 -0.30 2.00
N TYR A 143 17.84 0.67 2.92
CA TYR A 143 18.01 0.35 4.35
C TYR A 143 16.80 -0.40 4.93
N GLY A 144 15.59 -0.05 4.50
CA GLY A 144 14.37 -0.76 4.87
C GLY A 144 14.35 -2.20 4.37
N LEU A 145 14.81 -2.45 3.14
CA LEU A 145 14.95 -3.79 2.55
C LEU A 145 16.01 -4.63 3.29
N LEU A 146 17.15 -4.04 3.64
CA LEU A 146 18.17 -4.72 4.44
C LEU A 146 17.66 -5.06 5.84
N ALA A 147 17.12 -4.07 6.55
CA ALA A 147 16.57 -4.29 7.90
C ALA A 147 15.41 -5.29 7.87
N GLY A 148 14.51 -5.14 6.90
CA GLY A 148 13.39 -6.05 6.66
C GLY A 148 13.88 -7.46 6.35
N GLY A 149 14.88 -7.61 5.49
CA GLY A 149 15.51 -8.90 5.16
C GLY A 149 16.09 -9.60 6.39
N VAL A 150 16.79 -8.86 7.26
CA VAL A 150 17.30 -9.40 8.53
C VAL A 150 16.16 -9.84 9.44
N VAL A 151 15.12 -9.02 9.62
CA VAL A 151 13.96 -9.38 10.45
C VAL A 151 13.21 -10.60 9.89
N LEU A 152 13.04 -10.66 8.56
CA LEU A 152 12.43 -11.77 7.83
C LEU A 152 13.23 -13.08 7.95
N CYS A 153 14.53 -13.03 8.25
CA CYS A 153 15.30 -14.23 8.57
C CYS A 153 14.88 -14.86 9.91
N PHE A 154 14.37 -14.06 10.85
CA PHE A 154 13.93 -14.54 12.18
C PHE A 154 12.43 -14.83 12.25
N LEU A 155 11.62 -14.31 11.32
CA LEU A 155 10.19 -14.52 11.27
C LEU A 155 9.79 -15.44 10.11
N PRO A 156 9.22 -16.62 10.38
CA PRO A 156 8.72 -17.49 9.32
C PRO A 156 7.57 -16.82 8.56
N PHE A 157 7.58 -16.94 7.23
CA PHE A 157 6.62 -16.29 6.33
C PHE A 157 5.15 -16.54 6.70
N TRP A 158 4.83 -17.70 7.26
CA TRP A 158 3.46 -18.03 7.66
C TRP A 158 2.88 -17.07 8.70
N ILE A 159 3.71 -16.56 9.62
CA ILE A 159 3.28 -15.57 10.62
C ILE A 159 2.91 -14.25 9.92
N LEU A 160 3.69 -13.84 8.91
CA LEU A 160 3.40 -12.65 8.12
C LEU A 160 2.11 -12.80 7.32
N VAL A 161 1.87 -13.94 6.69
CA VAL A 161 0.63 -14.22 5.96
C VAL A 161 -0.57 -14.21 6.91
N MET A 162 -0.43 -14.81 8.09
CA MET A 162 -1.49 -14.78 9.11
C MET A 162 -1.75 -13.36 9.63
N ALA A 163 -0.71 -12.58 9.90
CA ALA A 163 -0.85 -11.20 10.34
C ALA A 163 -1.49 -10.31 9.25
N ALA A 164 -1.08 -10.47 7.99
CA ALA A 164 -1.65 -9.77 6.85
C ALA A 164 -3.11 -10.18 6.62
N GLY A 165 -3.42 -11.48 6.67
CA GLY A 165 -4.77 -12.02 6.57
C GLY A 165 -5.68 -11.49 7.69
N ALA A 166 -5.20 -11.50 8.94
CA ALA A 166 -5.90 -10.90 10.06
C ALA A 166 -6.11 -9.39 9.86
N GLY A 167 -5.10 -8.68 9.34
CA GLY A 167 -5.20 -7.26 9.01
C GLY A 167 -6.26 -6.97 7.95
N VAL A 168 -6.31 -7.74 6.86
CA VAL A 168 -7.31 -7.60 5.79
C VAL A 168 -8.70 -7.96 6.29
N LEU A 169 -8.83 -9.03 7.10
CA LEU A 169 -10.09 -9.41 7.72
C LEU A 169 -10.58 -8.33 8.68
N LEU A 170 -9.71 -7.75 9.52
CA LEU A 170 -10.05 -6.62 10.38
C LEU A 170 -10.39 -5.38 9.55
N ALA A 171 -9.67 -5.16 8.43
CA ALA A 171 -9.88 -4.01 7.57
C ALA A 171 -11.24 -4.03 6.88
N ASN A 172 -11.67 -5.22 6.44
CA ASN A 172 -12.96 -5.48 5.80
C ASN A 172 -14.04 -5.94 6.79
N SER A 173 -13.71 -6.06 8.08
CA SER A 173 -14.66 -6.58 9.05
C SER A 173 -15.84 -5.61 9.20
N PRO A 174 -17.07 -6.13 9.29
CA PRO A 174 -18.25 -5.33 9.64
C PRO A 174 -18.15 -4.75 11.06
N ILE A 175 -17.14 -5.14 11.84
CA ILE A 175 -16.83 -4.61 13.18
C ILE A 175 -16.51 -3.10 13.12
N LYS A 176 -15.94 -2.62 12.02
CA LYS A 176 -15.80 -1.17 11.78
C LYS A 176 -17.16 -0.49 11.66
N GLY A 177 -18.13 -1.15 11.03
CA GLY A 177 -19.52 -0.70 10.99
C GLY A 177 -20.21 -0.76 12.35
N LEU A 178 -19.96 -1.82 13.14
CA LEU A 178 -20.50 -1.99 14.49
C LEU A 178 -19.96 -0.95 15.48
N SER A 179 -18.67 -0.63 15.46
CA SER A 179 -18.10 0.40 16.34
C SER A 179 -18.65 1.80 16.01
N ILE A 180 -18.81 2.13 14.72
CA ILE A 180 -19.48 3.37 14.28
C ILE A 180 -20.97 3.34 14.65
N GLY A 181 -21.61 2.17 14.53
CA GLY A 181 -23.01 1.94 14.90
C GLY A 181 -23.25 2.14 16.40
N PHE A 182 -22.41 1.55 17.26
CA PHE A 182 -22.45 1.72 18.71
C PHE A 182 -22.16 3.15 19.13
N ALA A 183 -21.18 3.82 18.50
CA ALA A 183 -20.91 5.24 18.75
C ALA A 183 -22.13 6.12 18.41
N LYS A 184 -22.81 5.84 17.28
CA LYS A 184 -24.06 6.52 16.92
C LYS A 184 -25.20 6.20 17.89
N TYR A 185 -25.32 4.95 18.34
CA TYR A 185 -26.37 4.53 19.25
C TYR A 185 -26.20 5.19 20.63
N ALA A 186 -24.98 5.20 21.17
CA ALA A 186 -24.64 5.87 22.42
C ALA A 186 -24.90 7.38 22.36
N ALA A 187 -24.50 8.04 21.25
CA ALA A 187 -24.79 9.46 21.05
C ALA A 187 -26.30 9.75 21.02
N ARG A 188 -27.10 8.87 20.39
CA ARG A 188 -28.57 9.01 20.35
C ARG A 188 -29.21 8.79 21.72
N TRP A 189 -28.68 7.86 22.51
CA TRP A 189 -29.14 7.55 23.86
C TRP A 189 -28.93 8.72 24.82
N VAL A 190 -27.76 9.38 24.75
CA VAL A 190 -27.46 10.59 25.53
C VAL A 190 -28.40 11.75 25.15
N LEU A 191 -28.67 11.93 23.85
CA LEU A 191 -29.59 12.97 23.38
C LEU A 191 -31.03 12.77 23.88
N TRP A 192 -31.47 11.50 23.95
CA TRP A 192 -32.80 11.14 24.46
C TRP A 192 -32.93 11.42 25.96
N HIS A 193 -31.91 11.08 26.75
CA HIS A 193 -31.89 11.38 28.19
C HIS A 193 -31.92 12.90 28.48
N ILE A 194 -31.17 13.70 27.72
CA ILE A 194 -31.20 15.17 27.84
C ILE A 194 -32.59 15.72 27.49
N SER A 195 -33.24 15.17 26.45
CA SER A 195 -34.59 15.59 26.04
C SER A 195 -35.64 15.25 27.09
N SER A 196 -35.59 14.04 27.68
CA SER A 196 -36.47 13.63 28.78
C SER A 196 -36.31 14.50 30.04
N LEU A 197 -35.07 14.82 30.42
CA LEU A 197 -34.80 15.73 31.55
C LEU A 197 -35.33 17.14 31.29
N THR A 198 -35.22 17.62 30.05
CA THR A 198 -35.76 18.93 29.66
C THR A 198 -37.30 18.92 29.71
N LEU A 199 -37.95 17.87 29.21
CA LEU A 199 -39.41 17.75 29.24
C LEU A 199 -39.94 17.71 30.68
N CYS A 200 -39.27 16.95 31.56
CA CYS A 200 -39.66 16.80 32.96
C CYS A 200 -39.55 18.13 33.73
N ASN A 201 -38.49 18.92 33.47
CA ASN A 201 -38.35 20.25 34.06
C ASN A 201 -39.39 21.25 33.55
N THR A 202 -39.81 21.16 32.28
CA THR A 202 -40.87 22.04 31.74
C THR A 202 -42.23 21.75 32.37
N VAL A 203 -42.55 20.47 32.62
CA VAL A 203 -43.79 20.07 33.30
C VAL A 203 -43.78 20.52 34.76
N ARG A 204 -42.65 20.41 35.46
CA ARG A 204 -42.50 20.85 36.85
C ARG A 204 -42.61 22.37 37.01
N LEU A 205 -42.11 23.15 36.05
CA LEU A 205 -42.25 24.61 36.03
C LEU A 205 -43.69 25.09 35.75
N LYS A 206 -44.55 24.23 35.18
CA LYS A 206 -45.97 24.56 34.96
C LYS A 206 -46.83 24.37 36.21
N ALA A 207 -46.33 23.67 37.23
CA ALA A 207 -47.02 23.39 38.48
C ALA A 207 -46.76 24.43 39.60
N HIS A 208 -45.87 25.41 39.39
CA HIS A 208 -45.60 26.49 40.36
C HIS A 208 -45.49 27.85 39.64
N PRO A 209 -46.59 28.63 39.57
CA PRO A 209 -46.55 29.97 39.00
C PRO A 209 -46.00 30.95 40.05
N THR A 210 -44.69 30.95 40.27
CA THR A 210 -44.04 31.97 41.11
C THR A 210 -42.75 32.45 40.46
N VAL A 211 -42.92 33.52 39.67
CA VAL A 211 -41.99 34.62 39.34
C VAL A 211 -40.50 34.33 39.61
N LEU A 212 -39.79 33.68 38.68
CA LEU A 212 -38.32 33.71 38.68
C LEU A 212 -37.71 33.72 37.26
N ARG A 213 -37.19 34.90 36.91
CA ARG A 213 -36.15 35.25 35.91
C ARG A 213 -36.02 34.36 34.65
N LYS A 214 -36.69 34.79 33.58
CA LYS A 214 -36.52 34.36 32.17
C LYS A 214 -35.08 34.48 31.59
N GLY A 215 -34.11 35.08 32.28
CA GLY A 215 -32.79 35.39 31.73
C GLY A 215 -31.75 34.25 31.74
N LYS A 216 -31.85 33.26 32.65
CA LYS A 216 -30.75 32.30 32.88
C LYS A 216 -30.82 31.03 32.03
N ILE A 217 -32.02 30.61 31.62
CA ILE A 217 -32.24 29.37 30.85
C ILE A 217 -31.76 29.50 29.39
N ARG A 218 -31.84 30.71 28.79
CA ARG A 218 -31.37 30.96 27.42
C ARG A 218 -29.85 30.72 27.26
N LYS A 219 -29.04 31.03 28.29
CA LYS A 219 -27.58 30.83 28.24
C LYS A 219 -27.18 29.35 28.23
N PHE A 220 -27.93 28.48 28.91
CA PHE A 220 -27.63 27.04 28.90
C PHE A 220 -27.90 26.39 27.54
N PHE A 221 -28.91 26.86 26.81
CA PHE A 221 -29.25 26.33 25.48
C PHE A 221 -28.23 26.73 24.40
N GLU A 222 -27.66 27.93 24.48
CA GLU A 222 -26.59 28.39 23.58
C GLU A 222 -25.27 27.65 23.81
N LEU A 223 -24.90 27.39 25.07
CA LEU A 223 -23.68 26.63 25.40
C LEU A 223 -23.75 25.17 24.89
N GLY A 224 -24.92 24.54 24.95
CA GLY A 224 -25.14 23.20 24.38
C GLY A 224 -24.92 23.14 22.86
N LYS A 225 -25.39 24.15 22.11
CA LYS A 225 -25.19 24.24 20.64
C LYS A 225 -23.73 24.43 20.24
N ILE A 226 -22.94 25.15 21.05
CA ILE A 226 -21.52 25.37 20.78
C ILE A 226 -20.73 24.08 21.01
N TRP A 227 -21.05 23.33 22.08
CA TRP A 227 -20.37 22.08 22.40
C TRP A 227 -20.66 20.97 21.37
N GLY A 228 -21.92 20.85 20.92
CA GLY A 228 -22.31 19.90 19.87
C GLY A 228 -21.61 20.14 18.54
N ARG A 229 -21.43 21.40 18.13
CA ARG A 229 -20.69 21.76 16.89
C ARG A 229 -19.21 21.41 16.93
N LYS A 230 -18.59 21.42 18.12
CA LYS A 230 -17.15 21.15 18.29
C LYS A 230 -16.82 19.65 18.23
N ILE A 231 -17.75 18.79 18.64
CA ILE A 231 -17.54 17.34 18.70
C ILE A 231 -17.96 16.62 17.41
N PHE A 232 -19.08 17.00 16.80
CA PHE A 232 -19.65 16.23 15.69
C PHE A 232 -19.33 16.77 14.29
N GLY A 233 -18.58 17.88 14.20
CA GLY A 233 -18.25 18.52 12.93
C GLY A 233 -19.47 19.17 12.26
N LYS A 234 -19.24 20.18 11.41
CA LYS A 234 -20.29 21.05 10.84
C LYS A 234 -21.35 20.31 10.00
N ASN A 235 -21.08 19.07 9.56
CA ASN A 235 -21.92 18.38 8.57
C ASN A 235 -23.05 17.53 9.17
N PHE A 236 -23.18 17.43 10.51
CA PHE A 236 -24.13 16.48 11.12
C PHE A 236 -25.56 17.03 11.33
N PHE A 237 -25.78 18.36 11.25
CA PHE A 237 -27.08 18.98 11.58
C PHE A 237 -27.82 19.62 10.39
N SER A 238 -27.40 19.35 9.15
CA SER A 238 -28.02 19.90 7.92
C SER A 238 -29.01 18.93 7.23
N ARG A 239 -29.63 18.02 7.97
CA ARG A 239 -30.77 17.23 7.51
C ARG A 239 -31.93 17.34 8.48
#